data_AF-A0A0F0IMA5-F1
#
_entry.id   AF-A0A0F0IMA5-F1
#
_cell.length_a   1.000
_cell.length_b   1.000
_cell.length_c   1.000
_cell.angle_alpha   90.00
_cell.angle_beta   90.00
_cell.angle_gamma   90.00
#
_symmetry.space_group_name_H-M   'P 1'
#
loop_
_entity.id
_entity.type
_entity.pdbx_description
1 polymer ?
#
loop_
_entity_poly.entity_id
_entity_poly.type
_entity_poly.pdbx_seq_one_letter_code
_entity_poly.pdbx_strand_id
1 'polypeptide(L)'
;MPGSTSTQQDEEKAIEPPVVSESPALDSALPPEGGVRGWLCCAGGSLGLFATLGFLNALRIGYGLGAGGIFTTSLVCVSQWFVQQQGLTLGTTVAGSSIGGVVFPFFLRLVMEDVGFNGMVRYTALFIGIALVGAFFLLSARLPPKKWDPETTWIDFKLFKNRGFAFYALGSYCVMWGLWAPFDYLPSMAQLSGMSDSLALYLLAIVNATSFFGRIIPGHIGDKVGYFNIIVASAFFSCIAILCLWLPFDYHSSNAGLIVFAVVYGFFSGAFDSIMMPCCAKSGSLETLGRQIGTYQGVIAISTLTGLPIMGAILGRQHNSTFKGLQVFAIATMFIGFVLLLISRNVLAAAHGTWKY
;
A
#
# COMPACT_ATOMS: atom_id res chain seq x y z
N MET A 1 -36.57 5.86 -52.61
CA MET A 1 -37.28 5.81 -51.30
C MET A 1 -38.30 4.68 -51.38
N PRO A 2 -38.56 3.88 -50.32
CA PRO A 2 -37.93 3.71 -48.99
C PRO A 2 -37.10 2.39 -48.95
N GLY A 3 -36.36 1.95 -47.94
CA GLY A 3 -36.16 2.29 -46.52
C GLY A 3 -36.04 0.98 -45.70
N SER A 4 -34.89 0.80 -45.01
CA SER A 4 -34.63 0.10 -43.72
C SER A 4 -35.38 -1.22 -43.38
N THR A 5 -34.81 -2.28 -42.79
CA THR A 5 -33.98 -2.36 -41.57
C THR A 5 -33.68 -3.85 -41.31
N SER A 6 -32.42 -4.31 -41.25
CA SER A 6 -32.10 -5.66 -40.72
C SER A 6 -30.61 -5.88 -40.42
N THR A 7 -29.94 -4.93 -39.76
CA THR A 7 -28.50 -5.07 -39.42
C THR A 7 -28.17 -4.48 -38.05
N GLN A 8 -28.96 -4.82 -37.02
CA GLN A 8 -28.68 -4.43 -35.63
C GLN A 8 -29.09 -5.50 -34.61
N GLN A 9 -28.95 -6.80 -34.93
CA GLN A 9 -29.25 -7.88 -33.96
C GLN A 9 -28.08 -8.84 -33.65
N ASP A 10 -26.89 -8.61 -34.20
CA ASP A 10 -25.75 -9.54 -34.02
C ASP A 10 -24.60 -9.03 -33.12
N GLU A 11 -24.73 -7.88 -32.44
CA GLU A 11 -23.63 -7.30 -31.63
C GLU A 11 -23.86 -7.26 -30.10
N GLU A 12 -24.94 -7.83 -29.58
CA GLU A 12 -25.19 -7.86 -28.12
C GLU A 12 -25.01 -9.27 -27.55
N LYS A 13 -23.82 -9.86 -27.77
CA LYS A 13 -23.40 -11.04 -27.02
C LYS A 13 -22.89 -10.58 -25.66
N ALA A 14 -23.76 -10.70 -24.67
CA ALA A 14 -23.50 -10.45 -23.26
C ALA A 14 -22.08 -10.90 -22.86
N ILE A 15 -21.30 -9.95 -22.36
CA ILE A 15 -20.07 -10.23 -21.60
C ILE A 15 -20.56 -10.75 -20.26
N GLU A 16 -20.91 -12.04 -20.21
CA GLU A 16 -21.07 -12.73 -18.95
C GLU A 16 -19.72 -12.66 -18.21
N PRO A 17 -19.72 -12.32 -16.91
CA PRO A 17 -18.51 -12.50 -16.10
C PRO A 17 -18.08 -13.97 -16.22
N PRO A 18 -16.77 -14.28 -16.23
CA PRO A 18 -16.33 -15.66 -16.27
C PRO A 18 -16.97 -16.39 -15.10
N VAL A 19 -17.93 -17.27 -15.40
CA VAL A 19 -18.43 -18.26 -14.46
C VAL A 19 -17.20 -19.06 -14.08
N VAL A 20 -16.75 -18.86 -12.84
CA VAL A 20 -15.74 -19.72 -12.23
C VAL A 20 -16.29 -21.12 -12.35
N SER A 21 -15.71 -21.93 -13.24
CA SER A 21 -15.99 -23.36 -13.25
C SER A 21 -15.33 -23.93 -12.00
N GLU A 22 -16.02 -23.78 -10.87
CA GLU A 22 -15.67 -24.41 -9.59
C GLU A 22 -15.66 -25.91 -9.84
N SER A 23 -14.46 -26.50 -9.92
CA SER A 23 -14.34 -27.95 -9.90
C SER A 23 -14.55 -28.38 -8.44
N PRO A 24 -15.66 -29.07 -8.10
CA PRO A 24 -16.00 -29.39 -6.70
C PRO A 24 -14.94 -30.26 -6.01
N ALA A 25 -14.11 -30.95 -6.81
CA ALA A 25 -13.03 -31.80 -6.34
C ALA A 25 -11.87 -31.00 -5.73
N LEU A 26 -11.57 -29.79 -6.24
CA LEU A 26 -10.45 -28.98 -5.75
C LEU A 26 -10.78 -28.29 -4.42
N ASP A 27 -12.01 -27.79 -4.26
CA ASP A 27 -12.44 -27.13 -3.02
C ASP A 27 -12.54 -28.08 -1.83
N SER A 28 -12.84 -29.37 -2.07
CA SER A 28 -12.85 -30.40 -1.02
C SER A 28 -11.45 -30.78 -0.51
N ALA A 29 -10.41 -30.50 -1.30
CA ALA A 29 -9.01 -30.84 -0.99
C ALA A 29 -8.22 -29.66 -0.39
N LEU A 30 -8.71 -28.42 -0.55
CA LEU A 30 -8.09 -27.23 0.00
C LEU A 30 -8.51 -27.03 1.47
N PRO A 31 -7.61 -26.53 2.34
CA PRO A 31 -8.00 -26.09 3.67
C PRO A 31 -9.19 -25.11 3.59
N PRO A 32 -10.12 -25.16 4.57
CA PRO A 32 -11.29 -24.29 4.58
C PRO A 32 -10.88 -22.81 4.52
N GLU A 33 -11.70 -22.00 3.84
CA GLU A 33 -11.53 -20.54 3.79
C GLU A 33 -11.56 -19.98 5.20
N GLY A 34 -10.49 -19.30 5.61
CA GLY A 34 -10.35 -18.85 6.98
C GLY A 34 -10.25 -19.99 8.01
N GLY A 35 -9.59 -19.70 9.11
CA GLY A 35 -9.29 -20.67 10.17
C GLY A 35 -7.97 -20.37 10.84
N VAL A 36 -7.59 -21.19 11.81
CA VAL A 36 -6.37 -20.97 12.62
C VAL A 36 -5.13 -20.84 11.73
N ARG A 37 -5.00 -21.69 10.69
CA ARG A 37 -3.86 -21.63 9.76
C ARG A 37 -3.81 -20.36 8.93
N GLY A 38 -4.95 -19.85 8.47
CA GLY A 38 -5.02 -18.57 7.76
C GLY A 38 -4.63 -17.40 8.66
N TRP A 39 -5.12 -17.38 9.91
CA TRP A 39 -4.76 -16.34 10.87
C TRP A 39 -3.30 -16.43 11.34
N LEU A 40 -2.74 -17.63 11.47
CA LEU A 40 -1.30 -17.82 11.69
C LEU A 40 -0.49 -17.29 10.50
N CYS A 41 -0.92 -17.52 9.26
CA CYS A 41 -0.29 -16.95 8.07
C CYS A 41 -0.37 -15.41 8.07
N CYS A 42 -1.51 -14.84 8.48
CA CYS A 42 -1.67 -13.39 8.65
C CYS A 42 -0.71 -12.84 9.72
N ALA A 43 -0.59 -13.51 10.86
CA ALA A 43 0.36 -13.15 11.91
C ALA A 43 1.82 -13.24 11.43
N GLY A 44 2.16 -14.29 10.69
CA GLY A 44 3.48 -14.46 10.06
C GLY A 44 3.81 -13.36 9.06
N GLY A 45 2.87 -13.03 8.18
CA GLY A 45 3.02 -11.92 7.24
C GLY A 45 3.13 -10.56 7.95
N SER A 46 2.36 -10.35 9.02
CA SER A 46 2.45 -9.14 9.85
C SER A 46 3.83 -9.01 10.51
N LEU A 47 4.37 -10.10 11.03
CA LEU A 47 5.71 -10.15 11.61
C LEU A 47 6.83 -9.93 10.56
N GLY A 48 6.65 -10.47 9.35
CA GLY A 48 7.56 -10.20 8.22
C GLY A 48 7.53 -8.74 7.78
N LEU A 49 6.34 -8.13 7.73
CA LEU A 49 6.17 -6.72 7.38
C LEU A 49 6.66 -5.77 8.48
N PHE A 50 6.53 -6.16 9.75
CA PHE A 50 7.15 -5.47 10.88
C PHE A 50 8.66 -5.32 10.66
N ALA A 51 9.34 -6.41 10.31
CA ALA A 51 10.78 -6.44 10.04
C ALA A 51 11.22 -5.58 8.82
N THR A 52 10.29 -5.15 7.97
CA THR A 52 10.57 -4.46 6.69
C THR A 52 10.78 -2.94 6.81
N LEU A 53 10.61 -2.35 8.00
CA LEU A 53 10.90 -0.91 8.24
C LEU A 53 12.13 -0.69 9.13
N GLY A 54 12.86 -1.75 9.46
CA GLY A 54 13.89 -1.71 10.49
C GLY A 54 15.28 -1.24 10.08
N PHE A 55 15.52 -0.74 8.87
CA PHE A 55 16.90 -0.37 8.50
C PHE A 55 17.03 0.84 7.55
N LEU A 56 17.75 1.86 8.02
CA LEU A 56 18.24 2.98 7.23
C LEU A 56 19.58 2.63 6.55
N ASN A 57 19.58 2.75 5.22
CA ASN A 57 20.68 3.18 4.35
C ASN A 57 21.92 2.30 4.08
N ALA A 58 22.20 1.20 4.77
CA ALA A 58 23.49 0.50 4.56
C ALA A 58 23.56 -0.58 3.45
N LEU A 59 22.44 -1.17 3.00
CA LEU A 59 22.47 -2.26 1.99
C LEU A 59 21.31 -2.18 1.00
N ARG A 60 21.25 -1.07 0.24
CA ARG A 60 20.09 -0.68 -0.61
C ARG A 60 19.55 -1.80 -1.51
N ILE A 61 20.42 -2.60 -2.13
CA ILE A 61 19.99 -3.66 -3.06
C ILE A 61 19.63 -4.95 -2.31
N GLY A 62 20.51 -5.44 -1.42
CA GLY A 62 20.28 -6.69 -0.69
C GLY A 62 19.05 -6.61 0.23
N TYR A 63 18.89 -5.47 0.92
CA TYR A 63 17.71 -5.20 1.72
C TYR A 63 16.46 -5.08 0.85
N GLY A 64 16.52 -4.31 -0.24
CA GLY A 64 15.38 -4.12 -1.14
C GLY A 64 14.86 -5.44 -1.73
N LEU A 65 15.77 -6.33 -2.14
CA LEU A 65 15.41 -7.66 -2.65
C LEU A 65 14.75 -8.54 -1.57
N GLY A 66 15.34 -8.58 -0.36
CA GLY A 66 14.78 -9.34 0.76
C GLY A 66 13.41 -8.81 1.21
N ALA A 67 13.34 -7.50 1.46
CA ALA A 67 12.12 -6.78 1.85
C ALA A 67 11.00 -6.94 0.81
N GLY A 68 11.30 -6.71 -0.47
CA GLY A 68 10.32 -6.86 -1.55
C GLY A 68 9.82 -8.30 -1.70
N GLY A 69 10.70 -9.28 -1.52
CA GLY A 69 10.36 -10.70 -1.48
C GLY A 69 9.41 -11.04 -0.33
N ILE A 70 9.77 -10.65 0.91
CA ILE A 70 8.95 -10.89 2.11
C ILE A 70 7.60 -10.18 2.00
N PHE A 71 7.59 -8.92 1.55
CA PHE A 71 6.37 -8.13 1.39
C PHE A 71 5.40 -8.81 0.42
N THR A 72 5.89 -9.15 -0.78
CA THR A 72 5.06 -9.74 -1.83
C THR A 72 4.57 -11.14 -1.46
N THR A 73 5.47 -11.99 -0.96
CA THR A 73 5.12 -13.37 -0.58
C THR A 73 4.11 -13.40 0.57
N SER A 74 4.28 -12.55 1.59
CA SER A 74 3.34 -12.45 2.70
C SER A 74 1.94 -12.08 2.22
N LEU A 75 1.81 -11.08 1.35
CA LEU A 75 0.51 -10.65 0.82
C LEU A 75 -0.13 -11.68 -0.09
N VAL A 76 0.65 -12.33 -0.96
CA VAL A 76 0.16 -13.39 -1.84
C VAL A 76 -0.32 -14.59 -1.02
N CYS A 77 0.44 -15.04 -0.03
CA CYS A 77 0.01 -16.15 0.83
C CYS A 77 -1.27 -15.81 1.60
N VAL A 78 -1.35 -14.64 2.24
CA VAL A 78 -2.56 -14.25 3.00
C VAL A 78 -3.79 -14.10 2.09
N SER A 79 -3.63 -13.51 0.90
CA SER A 79 -4.74 -13.36 -0.05
C SER A 79 -5.27 -14.68 -0.60
N GLN A 80 -4.45 -15.75 -0.64
CA GLN A 80 -4.95 -17.09 -0.98
C GLN A 80 -5.86 -17.67 0.12
N TRP A 81 -5.59 -17.37 1.40
CA TRP A 81 -6.35 -17.92 2.53
C TRP A 81 -7.71 -17.28 2.73
N PHE A 82 -7.89 -16.03 2.30
CA PHE A 82 -9.08 -15.24 2.58
C PHE A 82 -9.58 -14.52 1.33
N VAL A 83 -10.68 -15.02 0.76
CA VAL A 83 -11.36 -14.36 -0.37
C VAL A 83 -12.45 -13.40 0.12
N GLN A 84 -13.26 -13.80 1.11
CA GLN A 84 -14.38 -12.97 1.61
C GLN A 84 -13.97 -11.83 2.54
N GLN A 85 -12.92 -12.01 3.35
CA GLN A 85 -12.44 -11.03 4.34
C GLN A 85 -11.04 -10.51 3.98
N GLN A 86 -10.81 -10.31 2.68
CA GLN A 86 -9.49 -10.02 2.15
C GLN A 86 -8.98 -8.64 2.62
N GLY A 87 -9.86 -7.65 2.75
CA GLY A 87 -9.52 -6.31 3.22
C GLY A 87 -9.09 -6.30 4.68
N LEU A 88 -9.85 -6.93 5.58
CA LEU A 88 -9.47 -7.05 7.00
C LEU A 88 -8.14 -7.79 7.20
N THR A 89 -7.94 -8.90 6.49
CA THR A 89 -6.76 -9.76 6.68
C THR A 89 -5.50 -9.18 6.06
N LEU A 90 -5.57 -8.63 4.85
CA LEU A 90 -4.45 -7.89 4.27
C LEU A 90 -4.16 -6.61 5.08
N GLY A 91 -5.20 -5.91 5.54
CA GLY A 91 -5.06 -4.75 6.43
C GLY A 91 -4.30 -5.08 7.72
N THR A 92 -4.68 -6.17 8.39
CA THR A 92 -4.00 -6.66 9.61
C THR A 92 -2.56 -7.11 9.34
N THR A 93 -2.32 -7.73 8.18
CA THR A 93 -0.97 -8.11 7.74
C THR A 93 -0.11 -6.87 7.57
N VAL A 94 -0.56 -5.88 6.79
CA VAL A 94 0.18 -4.64 6.52
C VAL A 94 0.32 -3.77 7.78
N ALA A 95 -0.62 -3.84 8.72
CA ALA A 95 -0.53 -3.14 10.00
C ALA A 95 0.72 -3.51 10.82
N GLY A 96 1.31 -4.69 10.58
CA GLY A 96 2.59 -5.08 11.19
C GLY A 96 3.73 -4.10 10.86
N SER A 97 3.78 -3.57 9.63
CA SER A 97 4.79 -2.57 9.28
C SER A 97 4.54 -1.24 10.00
N SER A 98 3.28 -0.85 10.25
CA SER A 98 3.00 0.35 11.06
C SER A 98 3.58 0.23 12.47
N ILE A 99 3.42 -0.94 13.11
CA ILE A 99 4.01 -1.20 14.43
C ILE A 99 5.55 -1.11 14.34
N GLY A 100 6.14 -1.68 13.29
CA GLY A 100 7.58 -1.56 13.02
C GLY A 100 8.02 -0.10 12.91
N GLY A 101 7.29 0.72 12.14
CA GLY A 101 7.54 2.15 11.98
C GLY A 101 7.42 2.96 13.27
N VAL A 102 6.69 2.46 14.28
CA VAL A 102 6.70 3.03 15.63
C VAL A 102 7.91 2.54 16.42
N VAL A 103 8.15 1.22 16.47
CA VAL A 103 9.15 0.61 17.36
C VAL A 103 10.59 0.91 16.92
N PHE A 104 10.90 0.82 15.62
CA PHE A 104 12.28 0.91 15.13
C PHE A 104 12.94 2.27 15.35
N PRO A 105 12.29 3.43 15.13
CA PRO A 105 12.91 4.73 15.41
C PRO A 105 13.34 4.89 16.89
N PHE A 106 12.51 4.44 17.84
CA PHE A 106 12.88 4.49 19.27
C PHE A 106 13.97 3.48 19.61
N PHE A 107 13.85 2.24 19.12
CA PHE A 107 14.84 1.20 19.35
C PHE A 107 16.22 1.63 18.82
N LEU A 108 16.29 2.11 17.57
CA LEU A 108 17.53 2.58 16.96
C LEU A 108 18.14 3.73 17.75
N ARG A 109 17.32 4.70 18.17
CA ARG A 109 17.80 5.84 18.96
C ARG A 109 18.40 5.38 20.31
N LEU A 110 17.68 4.58 21.08
CA LEU A 110 18.13 4.12 22.39
C LEU A 110 19.41 3.28 22.29
N VAL A 111 19.45 2.34 21.36
CA VAL A 111 20.61 1.47 21.17
C VAL A 111 21.80 2.26 20.62
N MET A 112 21.55 3.28 19.78
CA MET A 112 22.61 4.17 19.31
C MET A 112 23.23 5.00 20.43
N GLU A 113 22.43 5.49 21.39
CA GLU A 113 22.90 6.22 22.57
C GLU A 113 23.74 5.32 23.50
N ASP A 114 23.36 4.04 23.68
CA ASP A 114 24.02 3.12 24.62
C ASP A 114 25.29 2.44 24.08
N VAL A 115 25.24 1.90 22.86
CA VAL A 115 26.30 1.01 22.31
C VAL A 115 26.92 1.52 21.00
N GLY A 116 26.53 2.71 20.57
CA GLY A 116 26.99 3.34 19.34
C GLY A 116 26.52 2.64 18.06
N PHE A 117 26.95 3.18 16.91
CA PHE A 117 26.45 2.78 15.59
C PHE A 117 26.65 1.28 15.26
N ASN A 118 27.86 0.75 15.52
CA ASN A 118 28.17 -0.65 15.21
C ASN A 118 27.36 -1.64 16.06
N GLY A 119 27.12 -1.31 17.34
CA GLY A 119 26.26 -2.10 18.22
C GLY A 119 24.81 -2.06 17.75
N MET A 120 24.30 -0.85 17.49
CA MET A 120 22.95 -0.64 16.95
C MET A 120 22.67 -1.48 15.71
N VAL A 121 23.58 -1.51 14.74
CA VAL A 121 23.45 -2.33 13.52
C VAL A 121 23.31 -3.82 13.85
N ARG A 122 24.14 -4.36 14.75
CA ARG A 122 24.15 -5.79 15.10
C ARG A 122 22.90 -6.20 15.88
N TYR A 123 22.51 -5.42 16.89
CA TYR A 123 21.31 -5.71 17.69
C TYR A 123 20.03 -5.60 16.85
N THR A 124 19.97 -4.63 15.94
CA THR A 124 18.86 -4.49 15.00
C THR A 124 18.80 -5.69 14.04
N ALA A 125 19.93 -6.12 13.50
CA ALA A 125 19.99 -7.30 12.63
C ALA A 125 19.54 -8.58 13.36
N LEU A 126 19.94 -8.76 14.63
CA LEU A 126 19.49 -9.89 15.45
C LEU A 126 17.98 -9.83 15.71
N PHE A 127 17.45 -8.66 16.06
CA PHE A 127 16.03 -8.47 16.31
C PHE A 127 15.18 -8.77 15.07
N ILE A 128 15.59 -8.26 13.91
CA ILE A 128 14.97 -8.56 12.61
C ILE A 128 15.07 -10.06 12.30
N GLY A 129 16.24 -10.68 12.51
CA GLY A 129 16.46 -12.10 12.27
C GLY A 129 15.51 -12.99 13.07
N ILE A 130 15.32 -12.70 14.36
CA ILE A 130 14.38 -13.43 15.23
C ILE A 130 12.94 -13.29 14.71
N ALA A 131 12.53 -12.07 14.34
CA ALA A 131 11.21 -11.83 13.77
C ALA A 131 10.99 -12.60 12.45
N LEU A 132 11.99 -12.62 11.56
CA LEU A 132 11.91 -13.35 10.29
C LEU A 132 11.87 -14.87 10.47
N VAL A 133 12.60 -15.42 11.44
CA VAL A 133 12.51 -16.85 11.78
C VAL A 133 11.10 -17.18 12.26
N GLY A 134 10.50 -16.33 13.10
CA GLY A 134 9.10 -16.48 13.52
C GLY A 134 8.13 -16.43 12.33
N ALA A 135 8.32 -15.46 11.42
CA ALA A 135 7.48 -15.31 10.23
C ALA A 135 7.58 -16.53 9.30
N PHE A 136 8.77 -17.12 9.15
CA PHE A 136 9.00 -18.30 8.32
C PHE A 136 8.18 -19.51 8.76
N PHE A 137 8.06 -19.76 10.08
CA PHE A 137 7.25 -20.87 10.60
C PHE A 137 5.74 -20.63 10.52
N LEU A 138 5.32 -19.37 10.40
CA LEU A 138 3.91 -18.98 10.40
C LEU A 138 3.33 -18.84 9.00
N LEU A 139 4.13 -18.42 8.02
CA LEU A 139 3.72 -18.25 6.63
C LEU A 139 3.50 -19.62 5.96
N SER A 140 2.33 -19.79 5.36
CA SER A 140 2.00 -21.01 4.60
C SER A 140 1.18 -20.68 3.36
N ALA A 141 1.49 -21.34 2.24
CA ALA A 141 0.68 -21.26 1.02
C ALA A 141 -0.55 -22.15 1.15
N ARG A 142 -1.72 -21.67 0.69
CA ARG A 142 -2.96 -22.47 0.67
C ARG A 142 -3.06 -23.32 -0.59
N LEU A 143 -2.65 -22.76 -1.73
CA LEU A 143 -2.74 -23.43 -3.03
C LEU A 143 -1.54 -24.36 -3.25
N PRO A 144 -1.73 -25.52 -3.91
CA PRO A 144 -0.64 -26.42 -4.22
C PRO A 144 0.39 -25.75 -5.15
N PRO A 145 1.68 -26.08 -5.03
CA PRO A 145 2.71 -25.54 -5.91
C PRO A 145 2.41 -25.91 -7.36
N LYS A 146 2.26 -24.89 -8.21
CA LYS A 146 2.16 -25.12 -9.65
C LYS A 146 3.51 -25.63 -10.16
N LYS A 147 3.49 -26.63 -11.04
CA LYS A 147 4.71 -27.09 -11.73
C LYS A 147 5.32 -25.90 -12.48
N TRP A 148 6.63 -25.73 -12.37
CA TRP A 148 7.36 -24.67 -13.06
C TRP A 148 7.13 -24.79 -14.57
N ASP A 149 6.61 -23.73 -15.16
CA ASP A 149 6.36 -23.63 -16.59
C ASP A 149 7.31 -22.57 -17.18
N PRO A 150 8.36 -22.98 -17.92
CA PRO A 150 9.36 -22.08 -18.51
C PRO A 150 8.78 -21.09 -19.52
N GLU A 151 7.67 -21.42 -20.16
CA GLU A 151 7.04 -20.56 -21.19
C GLU A 151 6.22 -19.42 -20.58
N THR A 152 6.08 -19.44 -19.26
CA THR A 152 5.01 -18.71 -18.63
C THR A 152 5.48 -17.29 -18.29
N THR A 153 4.80 -16.29 -18.88
CA THR A 153 5.28 -14.91 -18.94
C THR A 153 5.39 -14.28 -17.55
N TRP A 154 6.54 -13.64 -17.30
CA TRP A 154 6.88 -13.06 -15.99
C TRP A 154 6.11 -11.76 -15.71
N ILE A 155 5.88 -10.97 -16.77
CA ILE A 155 5.14 -9.71 -16.73
C ILE A 155 3.95 -9.85 -17.68
N ASP A 156 2.76 -9.53 -17.21
CA ASP A 156 1.56 -9.56 -18.03
C ASP A 156 1.08 -8.13 -18.33
N PHE A 157 1.62 -7.55 -19.40
CA PHE A 157 1.19 -6.25 -19.89
C PHE A 157 -0.26 -6.23 -20.41
N LYS A 158 -0.91 -7.39 -20.60
CA LYS A 158 -2.31 -7.45 -21.02
C LYS A 158 -3.24 -6.86 -19.96
N LEU A 159 -2.83 -6.83 -18.68
CA LEU A 159 -3.61 -6.19 -17.61
C LEU A 159 -3.88 -4.70 -17.91
N PHE A 160 -2.93 -3.99 -18.53
CA PHE A 160 -3.10 -2.58 -18.88
C PHE A 160 -4.02 -2.35 -20.08
N LYS A 161 -4.45 -3.41 -20.79
CA LYS A 161 -5.51 -3.29 -21.79
C LYS A 161 -6.89 -3.07 -21.15
N ASN A 162 -7.09 -3.53 -19.92
CA ASN A 162 -8.27 -3.18 -19.16
C ASN A 162 -8.17 -1.72 -18.72
N ARG A 163 -9.01 -0.86 -19.32
CA ARG A 163 -9.01 0.59 -19.05
C ARG A 163 -9.20 0.89 -17.56
N GLY A 164 -10.05 0.13 -16.86
CA GLY A 164 -10.28 0.29 -15.43
C GLY A 164 -9.01 0.04 -14.62
N PHE A 165 -8.29 -1.04 -14.91
CA PHE A 165 -7.02 -1.37 -14.25
C PHE A 165 -5.89 -0.39 -14.63
N ALA A 166 -5.84 0.06 -15.87
CA ALA A 166 -4.85 1.04 -16.32
C ALA A 166 -4.99 2.38 -15.58
N PHE A 167 -6.22 2.91 -15.47
CA PHE A 167 -6.49 4.11 -14.67
C PHE A 167 -6.21 3.90 -13.18
N TYR A 168 -6.50 2.70 -12.66
CA TYR A 168 -6.19 2.34 -11.29
C TYR A 168 -4.68 2.37 -11.02
N ALA A 169 -3.89 1.73 -11.88
CA ALA A 169 -2.44 1.67 -11.76
C ALA A 169 -1.81 3.07 -11.90
N LEU A 170 -2.22 3.85 -12.89
CA LEU A 170 -1.72 5.21 -13.08
C LEU A 170 -2.15 6.15 -11.95
N GLY A 171 -3.39 6.03 -11.47
CA GLY A 171 -3.89 6.82 -10.34
C GLY A 171 -3.13 6.49 -9.06
N SER A 172 -2.93 5.21 -8.77
CA SER A 172 -2.12 4.75 -7.64
C SER A 172 -0.68 5.23 -7.72
N TYR A 173 -0.09 5.19 -8.91
CA TYR A 173 1.24 5.71 -9.20
C TYR A 173 1.36 7.20 -8.86
N CYS A 174 0.39 8.03 -9.28
CA CYS A 174 0.39 9.46 -8.98
C CYS A 174 0.16 9.78 -7.49
N VAL A 175 -0.70 9.01 -6.81
CA VAL A 175 -0.88 9.17 -5.35
C VAL A 175 0.41 8.83 -4.61
N MET A 176 1.09 7.74 -5.00
CA MET A 176 2.32 7.29 -4.35
C MET A 176 3.48 8.29 -4.43
N TRP A 177 3.50 9.18 -5.43
CA TRP A 177 4.48 10.27 -5.47
C TRP A 177 4.35 11.25 -4.30
N GLY A 178 3.13 11.53 -3.85
CA GLY A 178 2.90 12.46 -2.75
C GLY A 178 2.72 11.80 -1.38
N LEU A 179 2.38 10.51 -1.36
CA LEU A 179 2.06 9.78 -0.13
C LEU A 179 3.23 9.67 0.85
N TRP A 180 4.47 9.57 0.36
CA TRP A 180 5.64 9.46 1.22
C TRP A 180 6.13 10.81 1.78
N ALA A 181 5.65 11.93 1.21
CA ALA A 181 6.15 13.25 1.57
C ALA A 181 6.06 13.56 3.08
N PRO A 182 4.93 13.30 3.76
CA PRO A 182 4.84 13.56 5.20
C PRO A 182 5.66 12.59 6.04
N PHE A 183 5.88 11.35 5.59
CA PHE A 183 6.71 10.40 6.34
C PHE A 183 8.17 10.86 6.42
N ASP A 184 8.71 11.41 5.33
CA ASP A 184 10.12 11.80 5.26
C ASP A 184 10.40 13.25 5.66
N TYR A 185 9.50 14.18 5.33
CA TYR A 185 9.75 15.62 5.50
C TYR A 185 9.04 16.26 6.68
N LEU A 186 8.02 15.63 7.28
CA LEU A 186 7.29 16.21 8.42
C LEU A 186 8.19 16.45 9.64
N PRO A 187 9.05 15.50 10.09
CA PRO A 187 9.94 15.77 11.22
C PRO A 187 10.91 16.92 10.93
N SER A 188 11.49 16.95 9.72
CA SER A 188 12.43 17.98 9.29
C SER A 188 11.77 19.38 9.28
N MET A 189 10.54 19.48 8.78
CA MET A 189 9.77 20.73 8.79
C MET A 189 9.46 21.19 10.22
N ALA A 190 9.07 20.25 11.08
CA ALA A 190 8.78 20.55 12.47
C ALA A 190 10.01 21.07 13.22
N GLN A 191 11.17 20.45 13.01
CA GLN A 191 12.45 20.90 13.58
C GLN A 191 12.83 22.30 13.11
N LEU A 192 12.73 22.58 11.80
CA LEU A 192 12.98 23.91 11.24
C LEU A 192 12.04 24.98 11.81
N SER A 193 10.84 24.58 12.23
CA SER A 193 9.86 25.45 12.88
C SER A 193 10.09 25.65 14.39
N GLY A 194 11.18 25.10 14.95
CA GLY A 194 11.54 25.21 16.36
C GLY A 194 10.99 24.10 17.27
N MET A 195 10.43 23.03 16.70
CA MET A 195 10.02 21.86 17.48
C MET A 195 11.25 21.09 17.98
N SER A 196 11.22 20.64 19.24
CA SER A 196 12.30 19.79 19.79
C SER A 196 12.47 18.51 18.97
N ASP A 197 13.70 18.03 18.81
CA ASP A 197 14.03 16.81 18.06
C ASP A 197 13.23 15.58 18.54
N SER A 198 13.04 15.46 19.86
CA SER A 198 12.24 14.38 20.44
C SER A 198 10.80 14.39 19.95
N LEU A 199 10.13 15.56 19.99
CA LEU A 199 8.75 15.71 19.54
C LEU A 199 8.61 15.55 18.02
N ALA A 200 9.60 16.00 17.24
CA ALA A 200 9.62 15.79 15.79
C ALA A 200 9.72 14.30 15.42
N LEU A 201 10.52 13.52 16.15
CA LEU A 201 10.56 12.06 16.01
C LEU A 201 9.22 11.41 16.42
N TYR A 202 8.58 11.93 17.48
CA TYR A 202 7.23 11.48 17.86
C TYR A 202 6.19 11.72 16.78
N LEU A 203 6.30 12.76 15.93
CA LEU A 203 5.37 12.95 14.81
C LEU A 203 5.37 11.75 13.85
N LEU A 204 6.55 11.23 13.51
CA LEU A 204 6.65 10.04 12.66
C LEU A 204 6.04 8.81 13.34
N ALA A 205 6.28 8.64 14.64
CA ALA A 205 5.65 7.59 15.44
C ALA A 205 4.13 7.74 15.48
N ILE A 206 3.60 8.96 15.61
CA ILE A 206 2.17 9.25 15.60
C ILE A 206 1.56 8.91 14.24
N VAL A 207 2.18 9.30 13.12
CA VAL A 207 1.72 8.94 11.77
C VAL A 207 1.64 7.42 11.62
N ASN A 208 2.69 6.69 12.02
CA ASN A 208 2.70 5.23 11.96
C ASN A 208 1.65 4.59 12.89
N ALA A 209 1.49 5.11 14.10
CA ALA A 209 0.50 4.61 15.06
C ALA A 209 -0.94 4.81 14.57
N THR A 210 -1.27 5.93 13.94
CA THR A 210 -2.62 6.12 13.38
C THR A 210 -2.81 5.38 12.06
N SER A 211 -1.74 5.20 11.29
CA SER A 211 -1.73 4.32 10.10
C SER A 211 -2.05 2.87 10.43
N PHE A 212 -1.67 2.36 11.61
CA PHE A 212 -2.09 1.04 12.07
C PHE A 212 -3.63 0.88 12.04
N PHE A 213 -4.36 1.84 12.63
CA PHE A 213 -5.82 1.84 12.61
C PHE A 213 -6.37 2.10 11.21
N GLY A 214 -5.71 2.99 10.46
CA GLY A 214 -6.00 3.27 9.06
C GLY A 214 -5.87 2.06 8.15
N ARG A 215 -5.05 1.06 8.49
CA ARG A 215 -4.89 -0.16 7.70
C ARG A 215 -5.94 -1.22 8.01
N ILE A 216 -6.46 -1.25 9.23
CA ILE A 216 -7.39 -2.30 9.68
C ILE A 216 -8.85 -1.87 9.44
N ILE A 217 -9.24 -0.69 9.92
CA ILE A 217 -10.65 -0.26 9.94
C ILE A 217 -11.21 -0.08 8.53
N PRO A 218 -10.57 0.69 7.63
CA PRO A 218 -11.02 0.88 6.26
C PRO A 218 -10.93 -0.40 5.42
N GLY A 219 -9.95 -1.28 5.69
CA GLY A 219 -9.88 -2.61 5.09
C GLY A 219 -11.13 -3.45 5.39
N HIS A 220 -11.54 -3.49 6.66
CA HIS A 220 -12.78 -4.17 7.07
C HIS A 220 -14.05 -3.53 6.48
N ILE A 221 -14.10 -2.19 6.38
CA ILE A 221 -15.22 -1.48 5.75
C ILE A 221 -15.26 -1.77 4.25
N GLY A 222 -14.09 -1.86 3.61
CA GLY A 222 -13.92 -2.17 2.20
C GLY A 222 -14.53 -3.51 1.80
N ASP A 223 -14.49 -4.50 2.70
CA ASP A 223 -15.15 -5.81 2.50
C ASP A 223 -16.68 -5.68 2.30
N LYS A 224 -17.31 -4.60 2.80
CA LYS A 224 -18.77 -4.37 2.74
C LYS A 224 -19.20 -3.31 1.71
N VAL A 225 -18.37 -2.29 1.51
CA VAL A 225 -18.69 -1.08 0.73
C VAL A 225 -18.00 -1.07 -0.64
N GLY A 226 -17.02 -1.96 -0.87
CA GLY A 226 -16.21 -2.01 -2.09
C GLY A 226 -14.86 -1.34 -1.91
N TYR A 227 -13.80 -1.99 -2.36
CA TYR A 227 -12.41 -1.53 -2.16
C TYR A 227 -12.12 -0.25 -2.96
N PHE A 228 -12.70 -0.13 -4.16
CA PHE A 228 -12.48 1.04 -5.02
C PHE A 228 -13.13 2.31 -4.46
N ASN A 229 -14.19 2.20 -3.67
CA ASN A 229 -14.79 3.37 -3.00
C ASN A 229 -13.88 3.87 -1.88
N ILE A 230 -13.30 2.96 -1.09
CA ILE A 230 -12.44 3.33 0.04
C ILE A 230 -11.10 3.87 -0.44
N ILE A 231 -10.49 3.31 -1.50
CA ILE A 231 -9.20 3.83 -2.00
C ILE A 231 -9.34 5.26 -2.53
N VAL A 232 -10.46 5.57 -3.22
CA VAL A 232 -10.76 6.92 -3.72
C VAL A 232 -10.96 7.90 -2.56
N ALA A 233 -11.74 7.51 -1.54
CA ALA A 233 -11.94 8.33 -0.34
C ALA A 233 -10.61 8.57 0.39
N SER A 234 -9.79 7.53 0.54
CA SER A 234 -8.49 7.60 1.23
C SER A 234 -7.51 8.52 0.50
N ALA A 235 -7.46 8.45 -0.84
CA ALA A 235 -6.66 9.36 -1.65
C ALA A 235 -7.13 10.82 -1.51
N PHE A 236 -8.45 11.05 -1.54
CA PHE A 236 -9.04 12.38 -1.37
C PHE A 236 -8.71 12.98 -0.01
N PHE A 237 -9.01 12.27 1.08
CA PHE A 237 -8.78 12.79 2.44
C PHE A 237 -7.29 12.94 2.77
N SER A 238 -6.42 12.08 2.25
CA SER A 238 -4.97 12.25 2.41
C SER A 238 -4.47 13.50 1.69
N CYS A 239 -4.97 13.78 0.48
CA CYS A 239 -4.64 14.99 -0.27
C CYS A 239 -5.15 16.26 0.45
N ILE A 240 -6.41 16.25 0.91
CA ILE A 240 -7.00 17.35 1.67
C ILE A 240 -6.28 17.57 3.00
N ALA A 241 -5.83 16.50 3.67
CA ALA A 241 -5.04 16.64 4.90
C ALA A 241 -3.72 17.40 4.62
N ILE A 242 -3.02 17.10 3.52
CA ILE A 242 -1.82 17.86 3.15
C ILE A 242 -2.17 19.33 2.84
N LEU A 243 -3.21 19.56 2.03
CA LEU A 243 -3.61 20.89 1.60
C LEU A 243 -4.09 21.78 2.76
N CYS A 244 -4.92 21.26 3.65
CA CYS A 244 -5.61 22.03 4.69
C CYS A 244 -4.90 21.98 6.04
N LEU A 245 -4.10 20.93 6.32
CA LEU A 245 -3.46 20.76 7.62
C LEU A 245 -1.94 20.75 7.55
N TRP A 246 -1.28 20.47 6.42
CA TRP A 246 0.19 20.52 6.38
C TRP A 246 0.74 21.82 5.79
N LEU A 247 0.24 22.19 4.61
CA LEU A 247 0.67 23.39 3.88
C LEU A 247 0.52 24.70 4.68
N PRO A 248 -0.58 24.94 5.44
CA PRO A 248 -0.73 26.19 6.19
C PRO A 248 0.29 26.37 7.33
N PHE A 249 0.78 25.27 7.90
CA PHE A 249 1.77 25.33 8.98
C PHE A 249 3.18 25.70 8.51
N ASP A 250 3.43 25.80 7.20
CA ASP A 250 4.65 26.44 6.67
C ASP A 250 4.58 27.98 6.79
N TYR A 251 3.39 28.55 7.02
CA TYR A 251 3.18 29.99 7.25
C TYR A 251 2.99 30.32 8.73
N HIS A 252 2.23 29.48 9.44
CA HIS A 252 1.92 29.67 10.86
C HIS A 252 2.21 28.40 11.63
N SER A 253 3.47 28.19 12.03
CA SER A 253 3.86 26.95 12.70
C SER A 253 3.08 26.71 14.00
N SER A 254 2.59 25.48 14.16
CA SER A 254 1.88 25.06 15.37
C SER A 254 2.16 23.60 15.66
N ASN A 255 2.74 23.34 16.84
CA ASN A 255 3.06 21.96 17.27
C ASN A 255 1.79 21.11 17.38
N ALA A 256 0.73 21.67 17.98
CA ALA A 256 -0.57 21.00 18.08
C ALA A 256 -1.17 20.73 16.70
N GLY A 257 -1.03 21.68 15.78
CA GLY A 257 -1.46 21.55 14.40
C GLY A 257 -0.79 20.40 13.65
N LEU A 258 0.55 20.30 13.74
CA LEU A 258 1.32 19.23 13.11
C LEU A 258 1.01 17.86 13.71
N ILE A 259 0.69 17.77 15.01
CA ILE A 259 0.22 16.54 15.66
C ILE A 259 -1.15 16.13 15.11
N VAL A 260 -2.10 17.06 14.99
CA VAL A 260 -3.42 16.78 14.40
C VAL A 260 -3.28 16.33 12.95
N PHE A 261 -2.42 16.99 12.17
CA PHE A 261 -2.10 16.55 10.81
C PHE A 261 -1.54 15.12 10.80
N ALA A 262 -0.56 14.81 11.65
CA ALA A 262 0.03 13.47 11.74
C ALA A 262 -1.03 12.39 12.02
N VAL A 263 -1.97 12.67 12.92
CA VAL A 263 -3.07 11.76 13.26
C VAL A 263 -3.98 11.51 12.06
N VAL A 264 -4.50 12.58 11.46
CA VAL A 264 -5.45 12.51 10.33
C VAL A 264 -4.79 11.87 9.11
N TYR A 265 -3.59 12.34 8.78
CA TYR A 265 -2.84 11.86 7.62
C TYR A 265 -2.44 10.40 7.76
N GLY A 266 -1.95 9.99 8.94
CA GLY A 266 -1.56 8.59 9.16
C GLY A 266 -2.74 7.64 8.97
N PHE A 267 -3.93 7.99 9.45
CA PHE A 267 -5.13 7.17 9.24
C PHE A 267 -5.49 7.00 7.75
N PHE A 268 -5.61 8.10 6.99
CA PHE A 268 -6.03 8.00 5.58
C PHE A 268 -4.93 7.47 4.66
N SER A 269 -3.65 7.76 4.94
CA SER A 269 -2.54 7.17 4.17
C SER A 269 -2.41 5.67 4.42
N GLY A 270 -2.59 5.21 5.67
CA GLY A 270 -2.67 3.78 5.98
C GLY A 270 -3.84 3.07 5.30
N ALA A 271 -4.99 3.75 5.20
CA ALA A 271 -6.16 3.25 4.48
C ALA A 271 -5.88 3.03 2.99
N PHE A 272 -5.15 3.97 2.38
CA PHE A 272 -4.74 3.86 0.99
C PHE A 272 -3.83 2.65 0.76
N ASP A 273 -2.75 2.53 1.54
CA ASP A 273 -1.77 1.43 1.43
C ASP A 273 -2.38 0.04 1.56
N SER A 274 -3.23 -0.15 2.57
CA SER A 274 -3.84 -1.46 2.86
C SER A 274 -4.79 -1.95 1.78
N ILE A 275 -5.44 -1.03 1.06
CA ILE A 275 -6.51 -1.34 0.10
C ILE A 275 -6.00 -1.47 -1.33
N MET A 276 -4.80 -0.96 -1.63
CA MET A 276 -4.18 -1.16 -2.95
C MET A 276 -4.11 -2.65 -3.33
N MET A 277 -3.64 -3.50 -2.42
CA MET A 277 -3.47 -4.92 -2.73
C MET A 277 -4.80 -5.66 -2.93
N PRO A 278 -5.84 -5.47 -2.10
CA PRO A 278 -7.20 -5.93 -2.39
C PRO A 278 -7.77 -5.45 -3.73
N CYS A 279 -7.62 -4.16 -4.07
CA CYS A 279 -8.07 -3.63 -5.37
C CYS A 279 -7.37 -4.31 -6.55
N CYS A 280 -6.05 -4.49 -6.42
CA CYS A 280 -5.24 -5.18 -7.41
C CYS A 280 -5.71 -6.64 -7.56
N ALA A 281 -5.91 -7.36 -6.47
CA ALA A 281 -6.37 -8.76 -6.48
C ALA A 281 -7.75 -8.93 -7.11
N LYS A 282 -8.71 -8.03 -6.82
CA LYS A 282 -10.06 -8.08 -7.40
C LYS A 282 -10.13 -7.83 -8.91
N SER A 283 -9.14 -7.14 -9.46
CA SER A 283 -9.16 -6.74 -10.87
C SER A 283 -8.80 -7.87 -11.85
N GLY A 284 -8.45 -9.07 -11.35
CA GLY A 284 -8.13 -10.24 -12.18
C GLY A 284 -8.43 -11.56 -11.47
N SER A 285 -7.86 -12.67 -11.97
CA SER A 285 -8.18 -14.02 -11.47
C SER A 285 -7.20 -14.49 -10.39
N LEU A 286 -7.70 -15.31 -9.45
CA LEU A 286 -6.89 -15.91 -8.38
C LEU A 286 -5.70 -16.73 -8.91
N GLU A 287 -5.84 -17.35 -10.09
CA GLU A 287 -4.78 -18.15 -10.72
C GLU A 287 -3.59 -17.29 -11.21
N THR A 288 -3.83 -16.01 -11.52
CA THR A 288 -2.81 -15.07 -12.02
C THR A 288 -2.41 -14.02 -10.99
N LEU A 289 -2.89 -14.17 -9.74
CA LEU A 289 -2.76 -13.20 -8.65
C LEU A 289 -1.30 -12.75 -8.43
N GLY A 290 -0.36 -13.69 -8.40
CA GLY A 290 1.06 -13.36 -8.20
C GLY A 290 1.65 -12.48 -9.31
N ARG A 291 1.29 -12.73 -10.58
CA ARG A 291 1.74 -11.94 -11.73
C ARG A 291 1.15 -10.54 -11.73
N GLN A 292 -0.13 -10.46 -11.40
CA GLN A 292 -0.86 -9.21 -11.32
C GLN A 292 -0.30 -8.30 -10.23
N ILE A 293 -0.15 -8.83 -9.01
CA ILE A 293 0.47 -8.14 -7.89
C ILE A 293 1.90 -7.73 -8.22
N GLY A 294 2.70 -8.64 -8.80
CA GLY A 294 4.08 -8.34 -9.18
C GLY A 294 4.20 -7.25 -10.25
N THR A 295 3.36 -7.31 -11.29
CA THR A 295 3.34 -6.31 -12.37
C THR A 295 2.90 -4.94 -11.84
N TYR A 296 1.85 -4.92 -11.02
CA TYR A 296 1.37 -3.69 -10.36
C TYR A 296 2.45 -3.08 -9.47
N GLN A 297 3.05 -3.87 -8.58
CA GLN A 297 4.14 -3.43 -7.70
C GLN A 297 5.36 -2.94 -8.47
N GLY A 298 5.69 -3.57 -9.61
CA GLY A 298 6.76 -3.10 -10.49
C GLY A 298 6.53 -1.69 -11.01
N VAL A 299 5.28 -1.34 -11.36
CA VAL A 299 4.92 0.03 -11.77
C VAL A 299 4.98 1.00 -10.59
N ILE A 300 4.42 0.61 -9.43
CA ILE A 300 4.42 1.46 -8.24
C ILE A 300 5.84 1.72 -7.71
N ALA A 301 6.75 0.74 -7.82
CA ALA A 301 8.13 0.87 -7.39
C ALA A 301 8.85 2.05 -8.08
N ILE A 302 8.54 2.34 -9.35
CA ILE A 302 9.11 3.48 -10.08
C ILE A 302 8.62 4.81 -9.48
N SER A 303 7.34 4.90 -9.10
CA SER A 303 6.79 6.08 -8.43
C SER A 303 7.52 6.32 -7.10
N THR A 304 7.60 5.30 -6.24
CA THR A 304 8.25 5.42 -4.92
C THR A 304 9.74 5.72 -5.03
N LEU A 305 10.43 5.18 -6.05
CA LEU A 305 11.84 5.46 -6.30
C LEU A 305 12.09 6.91 -6.74
N THR A 306 11.20 7.47 -7.55
CA THR A 306 11.38 8.80 -8.15
C THR A 306 10.79 9.93 -7.31
N GLY A 307 9.74 9.66 -6.52
CA GLY A 307 9.02 10.67 -5.75
C GLY A 307 9.90 11.43 -4.75
N LEU A 308 10.62 10.70 -3.88
CA LEU A 308 11.48 11.32 -2.87
C LEU A 308 12.64 12.13 -3.46
N PRO A 309 13.40 11.65 -4.46
CA PRO A 309 14.40 12.48 -5.13
C PRO A 309 13.82 13.75 -5.78
N ILE A 310 12.64 13.69 -6.39
CA ILE A 310 11.98 14.86 -6.98
C ILE A 310 11.66 15.89 -5.87
N MET A 311 11.05 15.45 -4.76
CA MET A 311 10.74 16.32 -3.63
C MET A 311 12.00 16.90 -2.98
N GLY A 312 13.06 16.11 -2.83
CA GLY A 312 14.36 16.57 -2.34
C GLY A 312 15.01 17.59 -3.25
N ALA A 313 14.92 17.43 -4.57
CA ALA A 313 15.41 18.42 -5.53
C ALA A 313 14.61 19.73 -5.48
N ILE A 314 13.29 19.66 -5.27
CA ILE A 314 12.44 20.84 -5.06
C ILE A 314 12.87 21.55 -3.77
N LEU A 315 13.02 20.82 -2.66
CA LEU A 315 13.45 21.38 -1.38
C LEU A 315 14.85 22.03 -1.46
N GLY A 316 15.78 21.39 -2.17
CA GLY A 316 17.13 21.91 -2.40
C GLY A 316 17.14 23.23 -3.18
N ARG A 317 16.24 23.39 -4.16
CA ARG A 317 16.06 24.67 -4.88
C ARG A 317 15.44 25.77 -4.02
N GLN A 318 14.76 25.40 -2.94
CA GLN A 318 14.21 26.32 -1.93
C GLN A 318 15.17 26.53 -0.75
N HIS A 319 16.46 26.22 -0.93
CA HIS A 319 17.51 26.35 0.08
C HIS A 319 17.18 25.63 1.40
N ASN A 320 16.38 24.55 1.36
CA ASN A 320 15.90 23.82 2.53
C ASN A 320 15.21 24.70 3.60
N SER A 321 14.68 25.85 3.19
CA SER A 321 14.10 26.86 4.09
C SER A 321 12.57 26.82 4.16
N THR A 322 11.92 26.22 3.16
CA THR A 322 10.47 26.10 3.08
C THR A 322 10.10 24.77 2.42
N PHE A 323 9.01 24.15 2.89
CA PHE A 323 8.51 22.88 2.39
C PHE A 323 7.34 23.07 1.41
N LYS A 324 6.95 24.31 1.11
CA LYS A 324 5.81 24.63 0.23
C LYS A 324 5.91 23.96 -1.14
N GLY A 325 7.09 23.96 -1.76
CA GLY A 325 7.25 23.43 -3.11
C GLY A 325 6.97 21.93 -3.17
N LEU A 326 7.52 21.16 -2.23
CA LEU A 326 7.28 19.72 -2.18
C LEU A 326 5.85 19.40 -1.73
N GLN A 327 5.26 20.21 -0.84
CA GLN A 327 3.87 20.04 -0.42
C GLN A 327 2.91 20.27 -1.59
N VAL A 328 3.13 21.33 -2.38
CA VAL A 328 2.34 21.61 -3.60
C VAL A 328 2.51 20.51 -4.63
N PHE A 329 3.73 20.00 -4.82
CA PHE A 329 3.97 18.84 -5.68
C PHE A 329 3.16 17.62 -5.22
N ALA A 330 3.24 17.26 -3.93
CA ALA A 330 2.49 16.15 -3.36
C ALA A 330 0.96 16.32 -3.52
N ILE A 331 0.43 17.53 -3.28
CA ILE A 331 -0.99 17.84 -3.47
C ILE A 331 -1.38 17.65 -4.94
N ALA A 332 -0.61 18.22 -5.87
CA ALA A 332 -0.92 18.15 -7.29
C ALA A 332 -0.92 16.70 -7.80
N THR A 333 0.10 15.91 -7.47
CA THR A 333 0.18 14.52 -7.90
C THR A 333 -0.88 13.64 -7.25
N MET A 334 -1.16 13.84 -5.96
CA MET A 334 -2.23 13.10 -5.27
C MET A 334 -3.61 13.47 -5.77
N PHE A 335 -3.86 14.74 -6.12
CA PHE A 335 -5.12 15.16 -6.71
C PHE A 335 -5.33 14.56 -8.11
N ILE A 336 -4.31 14.58 -8.96
CA ILE A 336 -4.34 13.89 -10.26
C ILE A 336 -4.61 12.38 -10.04
N GLY A 337 -3.92 11.77 -9.08
CA GLY A 337 -4.11 10.37 -8.72
C GLY A 337 -5.54 10.07 -8.26
N PHE A 338 -6.11 10.92 -7.41
CA PHE A 338 -7.51 10.83 -6.98
C PHE A 338 -8.49 10.87 -8.16
N VAL A 339 -8.32 11.81 -9.09
CA VAL A 339 -9.18 11.92 -10.28
C VAL A 339 -9.09 10.65 -11.13
N LEU A 340 -7.88 10.11 -11.34
CA LEU A 340 -7.68 8.87 -12.09
C LEU A 340 -8.28 7.64 -11.39
N LEU A 341 -8.17 7.56 -10.07
CA LEU A 341 -8.80 6.50 -9.28
C LEU A 341 -10.33 6.60 -9.32
N LEU A 342 -10.88 7.82 -9.30
CA LEU A 342 -12.32 8.05 -9.45
C LEU A 342 -12.82 7.59 -10.83
N ILE A 343 -12.07 7.91 -11.89
CA ILE A 343 -12.37 7.42 -13.25
C ILE A 343 -12.31 5.89 -13.28
N SER A 344 -11.26 5.28 -12.73
CA SER A 344 -11.10 3.83 -12.63
C SER A 344 -12.29 3.17 -11.94
N ARG A 345 -12.66 3.68 -10.76
CA ARG A 345 -13.81 3.21 -9.98
C ARG A 345 -15.09 3.27 -10.80
N ASN A 346 -15.33 4.36 -11.52
CA ASN A 346 -16.55 4.51 -12.33
C ASN A 346 -16.58 3.57 -13.54
N VAL A 347 -15.44 3.38 -14.21
CA VAL A 347 -15.31 2.45 -15.34
C VAL A 347 -15.56 1.00 -14.88
N LEU A 348 -14.95 0.60 -13.76
CA LEU A 348 -15.10 -0.75 -13.21
C LEU A 348 -16.50 -0.99 -12.66
N ALA A 349 -17.08 -0.01 -11.96
CA ALA A 349 -18.46 -0.09 -11.47
C ALA A 349 -19.47 -0.22 -12.62
N ALA A 350 -19.27 0.51 -13.72
CA ALA A 350 -20.11 0.39 -14.91
C ALA A 350 -19.97 -0.97 -15.60
N ALA A 351 -18.74 -1.47 -15.74
CA ALA A 351 -18.47 -2.77 -16.36
C ALA A 351 -19.07 -3.95 -15.58
N HIS A 352 -19.10 -3.87 -14.24
CA HIS A 352 -19.61 -4.92 -13.37
C HIS A 352 -21.06 -4.71 -12.91
N GLY A 353 -21.72 -3.63 -13.34
CA GLY A 353 -23.10 -3.32 -12.94
C GLY A 353 -23.30 -3.12 -11.43
N THR A 354 -22.24 -2.87 -10.66
CA THR A 354 -22.30 -2.76 -9.20
C THR A 354 -21.47 -1.60 -8.69
N TRP A 355 -22.00 -0.87 -7.71
CA TRP A 355 -21.30 0.26 -7.09
C TRP A 355 -20.31 -0.16 -5.99
N LYS A 356 -20.38 -1.43 -5.54
CA LYS A 356 -19.61 -2.02 -4.43
C LYS A 356 -18.35 -2.77 -4.87
N TYR A 357 -17.74 -2.34 -5.98
CA TYR A 357 -16.58 -3.02 -6.55
C TYR A 357 -15.35 -2.92 -5.62
#